data_AF-A0A1Q7AB86-F1
#
_entry.id   AF-A0A1Q7AB86-F1
#
_cell.length_a   1.000
_cell.length_b   1.000
_cell.length_c   1.000
_cell.angle_alpha   90.00
_cell.angle_beta   90.00
_cell.angle_gamma   90.00
#
_symmetry.space_group_name_H-M   'P 1'
#
loop_
_entity.id
_entity.type
_entity.pdbx_description
1 polymer ?
#
loop_
_entity_poly.entity_id
_entity_poly.type
_entity_poly.pdbx_seq_one_letter_code
_entity_poly.pdbx_strand_id
1 'polypeptide(L)'
;MSTVKIPMPLRVPELAPSLGRVVVPRRVAEPWVPIDDIRETLATRVLELAGEARAAAAGEDRERVLDAVSRRAWLAAWEQAVRRVADRVIEALDGRIERAARRVRMPHRRWRRRLLSTPEKRAVTARLATGGEPFVAALDALDAVAARVRDASVLDKAAHAEWQEALRGAARRLEAAWLALEAVAAEEERRWNPEIEALERWRPSLWPVLVLWAPLAAALVWLGLVLGGYVPAPLWLAARLGF
;
A
#
# COMPACT_ATOMS: atom_id res chain seq x y z
N MET A 1 -20.09 -39.84 -37.83
CA MET A 1 -20.22 -40.52 -36.51
C MET A 1 -19.58 -39.62 -35.48
N SER A 2 -20.37 -38.88 -34.71
CA SER A 2 -19.87 -38.02 -33.65
C SER A 2 -19.37 -38.91 -32.51
N THR A 3 -18.06 -38.99 -32.32
CA THR A 3 -17.44 -39.69 -31.19
C THR A 3 -17.96 -39.05 -29.91
N VAL A 4 -18.75 -39.78 -29.15
CA VAL A 4 -19.22 -39.36 -27.82
C VAL A 4 -17.98 -39.27 -26.93
N LYS A 5 -17.43 -38.07 -26.79
CA LYS A 5 -16.39 -37.76 -25.80
C LYS A 5 -17.09 -37.74 -24.44
N ILE A 6 -16.93 -38.80 -23.67
CA ILE A 6 -17.24 -38.75 -22.23
C ILE A 6 -16.15 -37.86 -21.61
N PRO A 7 -16.49 -36.72 -20.99
CA PRO A 7 -15.52 -35.89 -20.29
C PRO A 7 -15.15 -36.54 -18.96
N MET A 8 -13.89 -36.38 -18.54
CA MET A 8 -13.44 -36.86 -17.23
C MET A 8 -13.86 -35.85 -16.16
N PRO A 9 -14.30 -36.28 -14.97
CA PRO A 9 -14.53 -35.37 -13.86
C PRO A 9 -13.22 -34.67 -13.47
N LEU A 10 -13.22 -33.34 -13.50
CA LEU A 10 -12.07 -32.52 -13.09
C LEU A 10 -11.90 -32.62 -11.58
N ARG A 11 -10.69 -32.97 -11.12
CA ARG A 11 -10.36 -32.93 -9.70
C ARG A 11 -9.57 -31.67 -9.40
N VAL A 12 -10.12 -30.79 -8.58
CA VAL A 12 -9.42 -29.59 -8.10
C VAL A 12 -8.52 -29.98 -6.92
N PRO A 13 -7.21 -29.67 -6.94
CA PRO A 13 -6.32 -29.95 -5.83
C PRO A 13 -6.58 -29.03 -4.63
N GLU A 14 -6.29 -29.50 -3.43
CA GLU A 14 -6.24 -28.66 -2.23
C GLU A 14 -5.13 -27.61 -2.36
N LEU A 15 -5.49 -26.33 -2.27
CA LEU A 15 -4.57 -25.21 -2.50
C LEU A 15 -3.90 -24.70 -1.23
N ALA A 16 -4.49 -24.94 -0.05
CA ALA A 16 -3.95 -24.46 1.22
C ALA A 16 -2.46 -24.82 1.43
N PRO A 17 -1.98 -26.05 1.12
CA PRO A 17 -0.57 -26.38 1.22
C PRO A 17 0.33 -25.60 0.26
N SER A 18 -0.20 -25.10 -0.86
CA SER A 18 0.54 -24.37 -1.89
C SER A 18 0.53 -22.85 -1.70
N LEU A 19 -0.29 -22.34 -0.78
CA LEU A 19 -0.37 -20.90 -0.45
C LEU A 19 0.60 -20.47 0.65
N GLY A 20 1.21 -21.44 1.36
CA GLY A 20 2.31 -21.20 2.30
C GLY A 20 2.08 -20.05 3.27
N ARG A 21 2.92 -19.02 3.18
CA ARG A 21 2.92 -17.83 4.05
C ARG A 21 1.73 -16.89 3.86
N VAL A 22 1.01 -16.99 2.75
CA VAL A 22 -0.23 -16.22 2.54
C VAL A 22 -1.32 -16.69 3.49
N VAL A 23 -1.35 -17.98 3.85
CA VAL A 23 -2.29 -18.51 4.87
C VAL A 23 -1.68 -18.34 6.26
N VAL A 24 -0.46 -18.82 6.47
CA VAL A 24 0.19 -18.78 7.80
C VAL A 24 1.33 -17.77 7.80
N PRO A 25 1.13 -16.54 8.30
CA PRO A 25 2.18 -15.54 8.31
C PRO A 25 3.29 -15.99 9.25
N ARG A 26 4.54 -15.87 8.82
CA ARG A 26 5.72 -16.05 9.68
C ARG A 26 6.52 -14.77 9.68
N ARG A 27 6.11 -13.83 10.55
CA ARG A 27 6.79 -12.54 10.70
C ARG A 27 7.69 -12.57 11.92
N VAL A 28 8.90 -12.02 11.78
CA VAL A 28 9.85 -11.81 12.88
C VAL A 28 9.69 -10.42 13.49
N ALA A 29 9.13 -9.47 12.74
CA ALA A 29 8.87 -8.10 13.16
C ALA A 29 7.52 -7.61 12.66
N GLU A 30 6.91 -6.69 13.40
CA GLU A 30 5.65 -6.05 13.04
C GLU A 30 5.84 -5.14 11.81
N PRO A 31 4.99 -5.24 10.77
CA PRO A 31 5.07 -4.36 9.63
C PRO A 31 4.68 -2.93 10.01
N TRP A 32 5.33 -1.93 9.41
CA TRP A 32 5.03 -0.51 9.67
C TRP A 32 3.64 -0.09 9.18
N VAL A 33 3.05 -0.86 8.25
CA VAL A 33 1.63 -0.80 7.87
C VAL A 33 1.00 -2.17 8.11
N PRO A 34 -0.08 -2.27 8.92
CA PRO A 34 -0.81 -3.50 9.06
C PRO A 34 -1.56 -3.79 7.75
N ILE A 35 -1.21 -4.89 7.08
CA ILE A 35 -1.87 -5.37 5.84
C ILE A 35 -2.34 -6.82 5.95
N ASP A 36 -2.28 -7.40 7.15
CA ASP A 36 -2.65 -8.79 7.40
C ASP A 36 -4.11 -9.10 7.13
N ASP A 37 -5.00 -8.15 7.39
CA ASP A 37 -6.42 -8.23 7.03
C ASP A 37 -6.63 -8.37 5.52
N ILE A 38 -5.81 -7.68 4.71
CA ILE A 38 -5.85 -7.77 3.25
C ILE A 38 -5.33 -9.14 2.80
N ARG A 39 -4.21 -9.59 3.40
CA ARG A 39 -3.64 -10.93 3.16
C ARG A 39 -4.67 -12.01 3.40
N GLU A 40 -5.33 -11.96 4.56
CA GLU A 40 -6.36 -12.91 4.96
C GLU A 40 -7.55 -12.86 4.01
N THR A 41 -8.02 -11.68 3.63
CA THR A 41 -9.10 -11.53 2.64
C THR A 41 -8.72 -12.17 1.29
N LEU A 42 -7.50 -11.95 0.81
CA LEU A 42 -7.00 -12.54 -0.44
C LEU A 42 -6.91 -14.07 -0.33
N ALA A 43 -6.34 -14.57 0.76
CA ALA A 43 -6.21 -16.01 1.01
C ALA A 43 -7.58 -16.69 1.05
N THR A 44 -8.52 -16.12 1.81
CA THR A 44 -9.91 -16.56 1.92
C THR A 44 -10.56 -16.57 0.55
N ARG A 45 -10.44 -15.48 -0.24
CA ARG A 45 -11.07 -15.43 -1.56
C ARG A 45 -10.55 -16.50 -2.51
N VAL A 46 -9.25 -16.78 -2.51
CA VAL A 46 -8.67 -17.84 -3.36
C VAL A 46 -9.12 -19.23 -2.91
N LEU A 47 -9.24 -19.46 -1.59
CA LEU A 47 -9.77 -20.71 -1.05
C LEU A 47 -11.26 -20.90 -1.36
N GLU A 48 -12.06 -19.83 -1.31
CA GLU A 48 -13.46 -19.83 -1.73
C GLU A 48 -13.59 -20.21 -3.20
N LEU A 49 -12.84 -19.56 -4.10
CA LEU A 49 -12.84 -19.89 -5.53
C LEU A 49 -12.48 -21.36 -5.78
N ALA A 50 -11.51 -21.89 -5.04
CA ALA A 50 -11.17 -23.31 -5.10
C ALA A 50 -12.25 -24.23 -4.50
N GLY A 51 -13.00 -23.77 -3.50
CA GLY A 51 -14.16 -24.45 -2.94
C GLY A 51 -15.34 -24.47 -3.91
N GLU A 52 -15.65 -23.34 -4.54
CA GLU A 52 -16.64 -23.22 -5.62
C GLU A 52 -16.32 -24.18 -6.77
N ALA A 53 -15.05 -24.25 -7.18
CA ALA A 53 -14.59 -25.19 -8.19
C ALA A 53 -14.74 -26.66 -7.73
N ARG A 54 -14.45 -27.00 -6.47
CA ARG A 54 -14.65 -28.37 -5.95
C ARG A 54 -16.13 -28.75 -5.89
N ALA A 55 -17.00 -27.83 -5.49
CA ALA A 55 -18.44 -28.05 -5.50
C ALA A 55 -18.98 -28.27 -6.93
N ALA A 56 -18.51 -27.46 -7.90
CA ALA A 56 -18.84 -27.64 -9.31
C ALA A 56 -18.34 -28.98 -9.86
N ALA A 57 -17.13 -29.41 -9.48
CA ALA A 57 -16.57 -30.70 -9.85
C ALA A 57 -17.41 -31.88 -9.34
N ALA A 58 -17.97 -31.79 -8.13
CA ALA A 58 -18.87 -32.81 -7.59
C ALA A 58 -20.22 -32.89 -8.33
N GLY A 59 -20.66 -31.77 -8.93
CA GLY A 59 -21.82 -31.71 -9.82
C GLY A 59 -21.51 -31.99 -11.29
N GLU A 60 -20.28 -32.44 -11.62
CA GLU A 60 -19.80 -32.71 -12.99
C GLU A 60 -19.90 -31.49 -13.95
N ASP A 61 -19.96 -30.27 -13.42
CA ASP A 61 -20.04 -29.03 -14.19
C ASP A 61 -18.65 -28.50 -14.52
N ARG A 62 -18.09 -29.02 -15.62
CA ARG A 62 -16.72 -28.71 -16.07
C ARG A 62 -16.47 -27.23 -16.31
N GLU A 63 -17.41 -26.55 -16.99
CA GLU A 63 -17.23 -25.14 -17.33
C GLU A 63 -17.17 -24.28 -16.07
N ARG A 64 -18.05 -24.58 -15.11
CA ARG A 64 -18.05 -23.87 -13.83
C ARG A 64 -16.81 -24.12 -13.00
N VAL A 65 -16.19 -25.31 -13.09
CA VAL A 65 -14.87 -25.58 -12.48
C VAL A 65 -13.82 -24.64 -13.06
N LEU A 66 -13.72 -24.59 -14.40
CA LEU A 66 -12.70 -23.80 -15.09
C LEU A 66 -12.90 -22.29 -14.88
N ASP A 67 -14.15 -21.83 -14.86
CA ASP A 67 -14.49 -20.42 -14.60
C ASP A 67 -14.14 -19.99 -13.18
N ALA A 68 -14.41 -20.83 -12.17
CA ALA A 68 -14.16 -20.53 -10.76
C ALA A 68 -12.65 -20.36 -10.45
N VAL A 69 -11.78 -21.17 -11.06
CA VAL A 69 -10.31 -21.03 -10.93
C VAL A 69 -9.65 -20.39 -12.15
N SER A 70 -10.41 -19.58 -12.88
CA SER A 70 -9.91 -18.89 -14.07
C SER A 70 -8.88 -17.82 -13.73
N ARG A 71 -8.04 -17.50 -14.72
CA ARG A 71 -7.15 -16.33 -14.71
C ARG A 71 -7.89 -15.07 -14.26
N ARG A 72 -9.08 -14.83 -14.82
CA ARG A 72 -9.88 -13.63 -14.51
C ARG A 72 -10.26 -13.56 -13.04
N ALA A 73 -10.74 -14.67 -12.46
CA ALA A 73 -11.17 -14.71 -11.07
C ALA A 73 -10.01 -14.43 -10.11
N TRP A 74 -8.86 -15.07 -10.33
CA TRP A 74 -7.68 -14.92 -9.48
C TRP A 74 -7.00 -13.55 -9.66
N LEU A 75 -6.91 -13.05 -10.89
CA LEU A 75 -6.36 -11.73 -11.17
C LEU A 75 -7.19 -10.62 -10.53
N ALA A 76 -8.52 -10.73 -10.57
CA ALA A 76 -9.40 -9.76 -9.91
C ALA A 76 -9.19 -9.71 -8.40
N ALA A 77 -9.05 -10.87 -7.74
CA ALA A 77 -8.75 -10.95 -6.32
C ALA A 77 -7.38 -10.31 -5.98
N TRP A 78 -6.36 -10.62 -6.80
CA TRP A 78 -5.02 -10.03 -6.65
C TRP A 78 -5.02 -8.50 -6.84
N GLU A 79 -5.60 -7.99 -7.92
CA GLU A 79 -5.66 -6.55 -8.18
C GLU A 79 -6.39 -5.79 -7.07
N GLN A 80 -7.47 -6.37 -6.54
CA GLN A 80 -8.18 -5.77 -5.41
C GLN A 80 -7.30 -5.71 -4.16
N ALA A 81 -6.53 -6.76 -3.87
CA ALA A 81 -5.59 -6.77 -2.77
C ALA A 81 -4.49 -5.71 -2.95
N VAL A 82 -3.87 -5.63 -4.14
CA VAL A 82 -2.84 -4.62 -4.45
C VAL A 82 -3.37 -3.20 -4.28
N ARG A 83 -4.58 -2.91 -4.78
CA ARG A 83 -5.20 -1.58 -4.62
C ARG A 83 -5.40 -1.23 -3.14
N ARG A 84 -5.96 -2.15 -2.36
CA ARG A 84 -6.16 -1.93 -0.90
C ARG A 84 -4.84 -1.71 -0.17
N VAL A 85 -3.78 -2.45 -0.51
CA VAL A 85 -2.45 -2.25 0.07
C VAL A 85 -1.91 -0.88 -0.32
N ALA A 86 -2.01 -0.49 -1.58
CA ALA A 86 -1.56 0.81 -2.04
C ALA A 86 -2.27 1.95 -1.31
N ASP A 87 -3.58 1.88 -1.19
CA ASP A 87 -4.37 2.88 -0.44
C ASP A 87 -3.90 2.96 1.01
N ARG A 88 -3.73 1.81 1.69
CA ARG A 88 -3.24 1.71 3.07
C ARG A 88 -1.85 2.34 3.25
N VAL A 89 -0.93 2.03 2.35
CA VAL A 89 0.45 2.56 2.37
C VAL A 89 0.43 4.07 2.15
N ILE A 90 -0.36 4.56 1.19
CA ILE A 90 -0.50 5.99 0.90
C ILE A 90 -1.07 6.73 2.12
N GLU A 91 -2.14 6.20 2.73
CA GLU A 91 -2.73 6.78 3.95
C GLU A 91 -1.74 6.79 5.12
N ALA A 92 -0.96 5.73 5.29
CA ALA A 92 0.08 5.65 6.32
C ALA A 92 1.19 6.69 6.08
N LEU A 93 1.61 6.91 4.83
CA LEU A 93 2.59 7.94 4.47
C LEU A 93 2.06 9.35 4.72
N ASP A 94 0.87 9.67 4.21
CA ASP A 94 0.20 10.96 4.43
C ASP A 94 0.04 11.23 5.95
N GLY A 95 -0.36 10.21 6.72
CA GLY A 95 -0.47 10.29 8.18
C GLY A 95 0.87 10.43 8.92
N ARG A 96 1.98 9.87 8.40
CA ARG A 96 3.33 10.12 8.95
C ARG A 96 3.78 11.55 8.69
N ILE A 97 3.58 12.05 7.47
CA ILE A 97 3.91 13.43 7.09
C ILE A 97 3.13 14.42 7.96
N GLU A 98 1.83 14.19 8.15
CA GLU A 98 1.01 15.03 9.02
C GLU A 98 1.50 15.01 10.48
N ARG A 99 1.77 13.82 11.05
CA ARG A 99 2.28 13.70 12.42
C ARG A 99 3.62 14.43 12.59
N ALA A 100 4.55 14.25 11.64
CA ALA A 100 5.83 14.94 11.66
C ALA A 100 5.66 16.47 11.54
N ALA A 101 4.77 16.96 10.67
CA ALA A 101 4.46 18.38 10.53
C ALA A 101 3.85 18.98 11.80
N ARG A 102 2.94 18.26 12.45
CA ARG A 102 2.30 18.70 13.71
C ARG A 102 3.32 18.77 14.84
N ARG A 103 4.26 17.81 14.93
CA ARG A 103 5.35 17.83 15.94
C ARG A 103 6.19 19.10 15.87
N VAL A 104 6.51 19.57 14.67
CA VAL A 104 7.28 20.82 14.46
C VAL A 104 6.42 22.08 14.40
N ARG A 105 5.11 21.98 14.70
CA ARG A 105 4.13 23.08 14.64
C ARG A 105 4.11 23.78 13.27
N MET A 106 4.26 23.03 12.19
CA MET A 106 4.24 23.59 10.83
C MET A 106 2.83 24.13 10.51
N PRO A 107 2.72 25.33 9.89
CA PRO A 107 1.43 25.87 9.46
C PRO A 107 0.68 24.93 8.51
N HIS A 108 -0.64 24.84 8.68
CA HIS A 108 -1.51 23.90 7.94
C HIS A 108 -1.37 24.00 6.42
N ARG A 109 -1.33 25.23 5.88
CA ARG A 109 -1.17 25.46 4.44
C ARG A 109 0.16 24.93 3.87
N ARG A 110 1.21 24.87 4.68
CA ARG A 110 2.54 24.42 4.23
C ARG A 110 2.64 22.91 4.22
N TRP A 111 2.21 22.24 5.29
CA TRP A 111 2.32 20.78 5.32
C TRP A 111 1.33 20.10 4.40
N ARG A 112 0.14 20.69 4.13
CA ARG A 112 -0.77 20.15 3.10
C ARG A 112 -0.16 20.07 1.71
N ARG A 113 0.79 20.96 1.38
CA ARG A 113 1.53 20.91 0.11
C ARG A 113 2.61 19.84 0.07
N ARG A 114 2.87 19.17 1.20
CA ARG A 114 3.85 18.08 1.35
C ARG A 114 3.21 16.70 1.39
N LEU A 115 1.88 16.61 1.39
CA LEU A 115 1.17 15.35 1.21
C LEU A 115 1.48 14.77 -0.16
N LEU A 116 1.33 13.46 -0.31
CA LEU A 116 1.62 12.79 -1.58
C LEU A 116 0.71 13.38 -2.68
N SER A 117 1.35 13.81 -3.75
CA SER A 117 0.70 14.27 -4.97
C SER A 117 0.11 13.09 -5.75
N THR A 118 -0.84 13.36 -6.65
CA THR A 118 -1.44 12.31 -7.49
C THR A 118 -0.40 11.49 -8.27
N PRO A 119 0.65 12.09 -8.89
CA PRO A 119 1.72 11.32 -9.53
C PRO A 119 2.48 10.41 -8.56
N GLU A 120 2.79 10.87 -7.34
CA GLU A 120 3.48 10.05 -6.33
C GLU A 120 2.62 8.88 -5.87
N LYS A 121 1.32 9.11 -5.64
CA LYS A 121 0.35 8.05 -5.32
C LYS A 121 0.33 6.98 -6.40
N ARG A 122 0.25 7.38 -7.68
CA ARG A 122 0.32 6.44 -8.81
C ARG A 122 1.65 5.70 -8.86
N ALA A 123 2.75 6.36 -8.56
CA ALA A 123 4.07 5.73 -8.57
C ALA A 123 4.20 4.67 -7.46
N VAL A 124 3.66 4.93 -6.27
CA VAL A 124 3.57 3.93 -5.17
C VAL A 124 2.74 2.73 -5.62
N THR A 125 1.54 2.96 -6.18
CA THR A 125 0.67 1.88 -6.69
C THR A 125 1.38 1.05 -7.76
N ALA A 126 2.05 1.69 -8.72
CA ALA A 126 2.75 0.99 -9.80
C ALA A 126 3.87 0.09 -9.27
N ARG A 127 4.67 0.57 -8.31
CA ARG A 127 5.75 -0.22 -7.71
C ARG A 127 5.24 -1.40 -6.90
N LEU A 128 4.15 -1.22 -6.14
CA LEU A 128 3.50 -2.31 -5.42
C LEU A 128 2.96 -3.39 -6.37
N ALA A 129 2.50 -3.00 -7.56
CA ALA A 129 2.02 -3.94 -8.57
C ALA A 129 3.14 -4.74 -9.26
N THR A 130 4.37 -4.22 -9.33
CA THR A 130 5.51 -4.87 -10.01
C THR A 130 5.81 -6.28 -9.48
N GLY A 131 5.60 -6.52 -8.19
CA GLY A 131 5.78 -7.86 -7.59
C GLY A 131 4.84 -8.95 -8.14
N GLY A 132 3.76 -8.56 -8.84
CA GLY A 132 2.76 -9.47 -9.38
C GLY A 132 3.07 -10.06 -10.75
N GLU A 133 4.07 -9.56 -11.49
CA GLU A 133 4.35 -10.02 -12.86
C GLU A 133 4.55 -11.54 -12.99
N PRO A 134 5.36 -12.21 -12.12
CA PRO A 134 5.56 -13.65 -12.22
C PRO A 134 4.32 -14.47 -11.86
N PHE A 135 3.35 -13.86 -11.15
CA PHE A 135 2.07 -14.47 -10.85
C PHE A 135 1.10 -14.33 -12.02
N VAL A 136 1.03 -13.16 -12.67
CA VAL A 136 0.24 -12.96 -13.89
C VAL A 136 0.67 -13.94 -14.98
N ALA A 137 1.98 -14.09 -15.20
CA ALA A 137 2.51 -15.07 -16.16
C ALA A 137 2.11 -16.52 -15.82
N ALA A 138 2.02 -16.87 -14.53
CA ALA A 138 1.55 -18.18 -14.10
C ALA A 138 0.04 -18.37 -14.33
N LEU A 139 -0.77 -17.30 -14.19
CA LEU A 139 -2.18 -17.32 -14.54
C LEU A 139 -2.39 -17.42 -16.06
N ASP A 140 -1.57 -16.76 -16.87
CA ASP A 140 -1.60 -16.89 -18.34
C ASP A 140 -1.31 -18.34 -18.75
N ALA A 141 -0.30 -18.97 -18.13
CA ALA A 141 0.01 -20.38 -18.36
C ALA A 141 -1.13 -21.31 -17.92
N LEU A 142 -1.75 -21.05 -16.78
CA LEU A 142 -2.93 -21.78 -16.31
C LEU A 142 -4.09 -21.69 -17.29
N ASP A 143 -4.38 -20.50 -17.82
CA ASP A 143 -5.45 -20.25 -18.80
C ASP A 143 -5.21 -21.03 -20.11
N ALA A 144 -3.97 -21.04 -20.60
CA ALA A 144 -3.58 -21.81 -21.77
C ALA A 144 -3.74 -23.33 -21.57
N VAL A 145 -3.47 -23.85 -20.36
CA VAL A 145 -3.69 -25.26 -20.04
C VAL A 145 -5.19 -25.54 -19.86
N ALA A 146 -5.94 -24.63 -19.24
CA ALA A 146 -7.38 -24.73 -19.05
C ALA A 146 -8.15 -24.82 -20.39
N ALA A 147 -7.74 -24.05 -21.39
CA ALA A 147 -8.29 -24.14 -22.75
C ALA A 147 -8.08 -25.53 -23.37
N ARG A 148 -6.89 -26.12 -23.20
CA ARG A 148 -6.62 -27.49 -23.66
C ARG A 148 -7.45 -28.53 -22.92
N VAL A 149 -7.59 -28.36 -21.61
CA VAL A 149 -8.42 -29.25 -20.79
C VAL A 149 -9.88 -29.15 -21.18
N ARG A 150 -10.42 -27.97 -21.49
CA ARG A 150 -11.83 -27.80 -21.89
C ARG A 150 -12.27 -28.79 -22.99
N ASP A 151 -11.42 -29.04 -23.98
CA ASP A 151 -11.71 -29.94 -25.11
C ASP A 151 -11.22 -31.39 -24.93
N ALA A 152 -10.53 -31.65 -23.81
CA ALA A 152 -9.90 -32.92 -23.49
C ALA A 152 -10.91 -33.99 -23.06
N SER A 153 -10.71 -35.22 -23.53
CA SER A 153 -11.51 -36.41 -23.24
C SER A 153 -10.98 -37.20 -22.03
N VAL A 154 -11.66 -38.27 -21.63
CA VAL A 154 -11.22 -39.21 -20.58
C VAL A 154 -9.85 -39.85 -20.83
N LEU A 155 -9.39 -39.91 -22.08
CA LEU A 155 -8.08 -40.46 -22.43
C LEU A 155 -6.94 -39.47 -22.15
N ASP A 156 -7.24 -38.19 -22.01
CA ASP A 156 -6.26 -37.10 -21.89
C ASP A 156 -5.86 -36.83 -20.44
N LYS A 157 -5.50 -37.90 -19.70
CA LYS A 157 -5.10 -37.82 -18.27
C LYS A 157 -3.91 -36.90 -18.04
N ALA A 158 -2.99 -36.80 -19.00
CA ALA A 158 -1.83 -35.92 -18.93
C ALA A 158 -2.24 -34.44 -18.90
N ALA A 159 -3.23 -34.03 -19.71
CA ALA A 159 -3.72 -32.65 -19.74
C ALA A 159 -4.35 -32.24 -18.39
N HIS A 160 -5.07 -33.17 -17.75
CA HIS A 160 -5.67 -32.94 -16.44
C HIS A 160 -4.60 -32.80 -15.34
N ALA A 161 -3.56 -33.64 -15.36
CA ALA A 161 -2.45 -33.55 -14.41
C ALA A 161 -1.66 -32.25 -14.60
N GLU A 162 -1.43 -31.84 -15.85
CA GLU A 162 -0.77 -30.58 -16.20
C GLU A 162 -1.56 -29.37 -15.67
N TRP A 163 -2.88 -29.37 -15.82
CA TRP A 163 -3.75 -28.32 -15.30
C TRP A 163 -3.72 -28.24 -13.76
N GLN A 164 -3.75 -29.39 -13.07
CA GLN A 164 -3.62 -29.41 -11.61
C GLN A 164 -2.28 -28.85 -11.14
N GLU A 165 -1.18 -29.17 -11.84
CA GLU A 165 0.14 -28.64 -11.49
C GLU A 165 0.26 -27.15 -11.83
N ALA A 166 -0.33 -26.69 -12.94
CA ALA A 166 -0.43 -25.28 -13.26
C ALA A 166 -1.19 -24.51 -12.16
N LEU A 167 -2.27 -25.07 -11.61
CA LEU A 167 -3.02 -24.47 -10.53
C LEU A 167 -2.21 -24.38 -9.22
N ARG A 168 -1.48 -25.45 -8.85
CA ARG A 168 -0.55 -25.39 -7.70
C ARG A 168 0.58 -24.40 -7.94
N GLY A 169 1.10 -24.34 -9.16
CA GLY A 169 2.09 -23.37 -9.59
C GLY A 169 1.62 -21.93 -9.43
N ALA A 170 0.39 -21.62 -9.85
CA ALA A 170 -0.23 -20.32 -9.67
C ALA A 170 -0.37 -19.96 -8.18
N ALA A 171 -0.79 -20.90 -7.33
CA ALA A 171 -0.87 -20.68 -5.87
C ALA A 171 0.50 -20.35 -5.24
N ARG A 172 1.55 -21.10 -5.61
CA ARG A 172 2.94 -20.82 -5.15
C ARG A 172 3.42 -19.44 -5.63
N ARG A 173 3.06 -19.06 -6.86
CA ARG A 173 3.41 -17.74 -7.42
C ARG A 173 2.62 -16.61 -6.78
N LEU A 174 1.39 -16.85 -6.35
CA LEU A 174 0.64 -15.89 -5.54
C LEU A 174 1.34 -15.62 -4.20
N GLU A 175 1.84 -16.66 -3.54
CA GLU A 175 2.65 -16.50 -2.32
C GLU A 175 3.88 -15.63 -2.58
N ALA A 176 4.65 -15.95 -3.62
CA ALA A 176 5.83 -15.16 -3.98
C ALA A 176 5.47 -13.69 -4.29
N ALA A 177 4.37 -13.45 -5.00
CA ALA A 177 3.90 -12.11 -5.32
C ALA A 177 3.49 -11.32 -4.06
N TRP A 178 2.81 -11.96 -3.11
CA TRP A 178 2.47 -11.34 -1.83
C TRP A 178 3.73 -10.93 -1.03
N LEU A 179 4.72 -11.82 -0.95
CA LEU A 179 5.98 -11.54 -0.26
C LEU A 179 6.78 -10.40 -0.95
N ALA A 180 6.77 -10.35 -2.28
CA ALA A 180 7.37 -9.25 -3.04
C ALA A 180 6.66 -7.92 -2.76
N LEU A 181 5.33 -7.92 -2.70
CA LEU A 181 4.53 -6.76 -2.34
C LEU A 181 4.85 -6.26 -0.92
N GLU A 182 5.00 -7.16 0.05
CA GLU A 182 5.45 -6.81 1.41
C GLU A 182 6.84 -6.17 1.41
N ALA A 183 7.77 -6.72 0.64
CA ALA A 183 9.11 -6.16 0.51
C ALA A 183 9.10 -4.76 -0.10
N VAL A 184 8.27 -4.52 -1.13
CA VAL A 184 8.11 -3.19 -1.72
C VAL A 184 7.46 -2.22 -0.73
N ALA A 185 6.45 -2.64 0.03
CA ALA A 185 5.84 -1.79 1.06
C ALA A 185 6.86 -1.37 2.13
N ALA A 186 7.76 -2.27 2.54
CA ALA A 186 8.88 -1.93 3.43
C ALA A 186 9.91 -1.00 2.77
N GLU A 187 10.16 -1.16 1.47
CA GLU A 187 11.05 -0.27 0.71
C GLU A 187 10.49 1.15 0.57
N GLU A 188 9.17 1.30 0.42
CA GLU A 188 8.55 2.62 0.41
C GLU A 188 8.76 3.36 1.74
N GLU A 189 8.72 2.68 2.89
CA GLU A 189 9.07 3.31 4.17
C GLU A 189 10.49 3.88 4.13
N ARG A 190 11.46 3.06 3.70
CA ARG A 190 12.87 3.47 3.62
C ARG A 190 13.06 4.65 2.67
N ARG A 191 12.35 4.65 1.55
CA ARG A 191 12.43 5.73 0.56
C ARG A 191 11.93 7.07 1.11
N TRP A 192 10.82 7.07 1.84
CA TRP A 192 10.22 8.29 2.36
C TRP A 192 10.84 8.78 3.67
N ASN A 193 11.59 7.92 4.39
CA ASN A 193 12.17 8.27 5.69
C ASN A 193 13.05 9.55 5.65
N PRO A 194 13.97 9.74 4.68
CA PRO A 194 14.78 10.95 4.61
C PRO A 194 13.96 12.24 4.43
N GLU A 195 12.85 12.17 3.67
CA GLU A 195 11.97 13.33 3.47
C GLU A 195 11.19 13.66 4.75
N ILE A 196 10.72 12.65 5.46
CA ILE A 196 10.05 12.81 6.75
C ILE A 196 11.04 13.39 7.79
N GLU A 197 12.27 12.88 7.84
CA GLU A 197 13.33 13.42 8.72
C GLU A 197 13.70 14.87 8.38
N ALA A 198 13.68 15.25 7.10
CA ALA A 198 13.90 16.63 6.68
C ALA A 198 12.75 17.54 7.15
N LEU A 199 11.51 17.04 7.14
CA LEU A 199 10.36 17.74 7.67
C LEU A 199 10.47 17.94 9.20
N GLU A 200 10.94 16.94 9.93
CA GLU A 200 11.14 17.02 11.38
C GLU A 200 12.25 17.99 11.80
N ARG A 201 13.22 18.24 10.91
CA ARG A 201 14.25 19.26 11.11
C ARG A 201 13.76 20.68 10.82
N TRP A 202 12.55 20.85 10.29
CA TRP A 202 11.99 22.16 10.01
C TRP A 202 11.89 23.00 11.29
N ARG A 203 12.44 24.21 11.25
CA ARG A 203 12.26 25.21 12.31
C ARG A 203 11.44 26.38 11.79
N PRO A 204 10.51 26.93 12.60
CA PRO A 204 9.84 28.16 12.25
C PRO A 204 10.86 29.30 12.18
N SER A 205 10.75 30.15 11.16
CA SER A 205 11.56 31.36 11.09
C SER A 205 11.09 32.33 12.18
N LEU A 206 11.97 32.65 13.13
CA LEU A 206 11.71 33.62 14.21
C LEU A 206 11.90 35.07 13.75
N TRP A 207 12.30 35.28 12.50
CA TRP A 207 12.56 36.60 11.93
C TRP A 207 11.40 37.60 12.10
N PRO A 208 10.12 37.23 11.90
CA PRO A 208 9.00 38.16 12.12
C PRO A 208 8.87 38.59 13.58
N VAL A 209 9.16 37.67 14.52
CA VAL A 209 9.15 37.97 15.96
C VAL A 209 10.29 38.92 16.28
N LEU A 210 11.49 38.69 15.74
CA LEU A 210 12.65 39.56 15.94
C LEU A 210 12.42 40.96 15.38
N VAL A 211 11.85 41.08 14.17
CA VAL A 211 11.53 42.38 13.55
C VAL A 211 10.52 43.17 14.36
N LEU A 212 9.56 42.51 15.01
CA LEU A 212 8.57 43.18 15.85
C LEU A 212 9.12 43.52 17.24
N TRP A 213 9.87 42.61 17.86
CA TRP A 213 10.38 42.79 19.21
C TRP A 213 11.57 43.72 19.29
N ALA A 214 12.45 43.75 18.28
CA ALA A 214 13.62 44.63 18.27
C ALA A 214 13.27 46.12 18.41
N PRO A 215 12.34 46.71 17.62
CA PRO A 215 11.98 48.12 17.78
C PRO A 215 11.22 48.38 19.08
N LEU A 216 10.38 47.44 19.53
CA LEU A 216 9.67 47.58 20.80
C LEU A 216 10.65 47.58 21.98
N ALA A 217 11.59 46.66 22.01
CA ALA A 217 12.63 46.60 23.03
C ALA A 217 13.50 47.85 22.99
N ALA A 218 13.89 48.33 21.79
CA ALA A 218 14.64 49.58 21.65
C ALA A 218 13.85 50.78 22.19
N ALA A 219 12.55 50.87 21.91
CA ALA A 219 11.69 51.93 22.42
C ALA A 219 11.53 51.88 23.96
N LEU A 220 11.37 50.69 24.54
CA LEU A 220 11.28 50.50 25.98
C LEU A 220 12.59 50.85 26.70
N VAL A 221 13.74 50.45 26.13
CA VAL A 221 15.06 50.81 26.66
C VAL A 221 15.27 52.32 26.59
N TRP A 222 14.94 52.95 25.46
CA TRP A 222 15.02 54.40 25.31
C TRP A 222 14.13 55.13 26.32
N LEU A 223 12.89 54.66 26.51
CA LEU A 223 11.97 55.22 27.49
C LEU A 223 12.51 55.08 28.93
N GLY A 224 13.08 53.92 29.27
CA GLY A 224 13.72 53.70 30.56
C GLY A 224 14.92 54.62 30.81
N LEU A 225 15.74 54.86 29.77
CA LEU A 225 16.88 55.78 29.86
C LEU A 225 16.43 57.24 30.04
N VAL A 226 15.34 57.65 29.39
CA VAL A 226 14.76 58.99 29.55
C VAL A 226 14.17 59.16 30.95
N LEU A 227 13.39 58.19 31.44
CA LEU A 227 12.81 58.23 32.79
C LEU A 227 13.85 58.11 33.90
N GLY A 228 14.94 57.38 33.67
CA GLY A 228 16.07 57.26 34.61
C GLY A 228 17.03 58.45 34.63
N GLY A 229 16.82 59.46 33.77
CA GLY A 229 17.64 60.67 33.72
C GLY A 229 19.00 60.52 33.03
N TYR A 230 19.24 59.39 32.35
CA TYR A 230 20.51 59.14 31.64
C TYR A 230 20.56 59.79 30.25
N VAL A 231 19.40 60.13 29.67
CA VAL A 231 19.25 60.78 28.35
C VAL A 231 18.23 61.92 28.46
N PRO A 232 18.46 63.09 27.84
CA PRO A 232 17.52 64.20 27.88
C PRO A 232 16.16 63.81 27.28
N ALA A 233 15.07 64.10 27.99
CA ALA A 233 13.72 63.88 27.51
C ALA A 233 13.45 64.79 26.30
N PRO A 234 12.84 64.28 25.22
CA PRO A 234 12.46 65.13 24.10
C PRO A 234 11.36 66.11 24.52
N LEU A 235 11.37 67.29 23.92
CA LEU A 235 10.56 68.46 24.30
C LEU A 235 9.06 68.19 24.43
N TRP A 236 8.51 67.31 23.60
CA TRP A 236 7.08 66.94 23.63
C TRP A 236 6.72 66.02 24.81
N LEU A 237 7.67 65.23 25.32
CA LEU A 237 7.48 64.35 26.47
C LEU A 237 7.71 65.13 27.77
N ALA A 238 8.70 66.02 27.80
CA ALA A 238 8.96 66.95 28.91
C ALA A 238 7.73 67.83 29.19
N ALA A 239 7.15 68.42 28.14
CA ALA A 239 5.95 69.26 28.24
C ALA A 239 4.71 68.53 28.80
N ARG A 240 4.65 67.19 28.72
CA ARG A 240 3.50 66.38 29.13
C ARG A 240 3.66 65.70 30.49
N LEU A 241 4.89 65.51 30.94
CA LEU A 241 5.23 64.88 32.23
C LEU A 241 5.64 65.88 33.32
N GLY A 242 5.71 67.19 33.01
CA GLY A 242 5.93 68.25 34.00
C GLY A 242 7.37 68.34 34.51
N PHE A 243 8.34 67.95 33.68
CA PHE A 243 9.76 68.26 33.86
C PHE A 243 10.11 69.63 33.27
#